data_AF-A0A0S7ZAP1-F1
#
_entry.id   AF-A0A0S7ZAP1-F1
#
_cell.length_a   1.000
_cell.length_b   1.000
_cell.length_c   1.000
_cell.angle_alpha   90.00
_cell.angle_beta   90.00
_cell.angle_gamma   90.00
#
_symmetry.space_group_name_H-M   'P 1'
#
loop_
_entity.id
_entity.type
_entity.pdbx_description
1 polymer ?
#
loop_
_entity_poly.entity_id
_entity_poly.type
_entity_poly.pdbx_seq_one_letter_code
_entity_poly.pdbx_strand_id
1 'polypeptide(L)'
;MYSTCLFCNRPLGTNEVIETFPVGRRLAFDLEKGRLWAVCRKCERWNLTPLEERWEAIEDCERRFRETRLRMSTDNIGLARLREGLELVRIGEPLRPEFAAWRYGDQFGRRRRRAIAWSVAGIAFASAVAVGGVAAGVGGGFVGPFYNVIANIPVRIRIKTQDGRVLKVNHDRLQKARFVADPGQEGWHILVKYSGGEEVFRGAEAVRVAGLLLPGVNRMAGSKQVVAEAVNQIEESGDPEVLLSRVPGKFLEQDEAEIRSGSKLFRKTPGFIHRMPRPTRLALEMAVHEEQERRAMVGELVELEAAWRAAEEIAGISDNLLVPKEVEDFLERHKRPGRTP
;
A
#
# COMPACT_ATOMS: atom_id res chain seq x y z
N MET A 1 -25.10 20.14 -20.36
CA MET A 1 -23.80 19.42 -20.29
C MET A 1 -22.88 19.71 -21.48
N TYR A 2 -21.65 20.18 -21.23
CA TYR A 2 -20.58 20.32 -22.23
C TYR A 2 -19.89 18.96 -22.45
N SER A 3 -19.40 18.65 -23.66
CA SER A 3 -18.76 17.36 -23.98
C SER A 3 -17.27 17.48 -24.37
N THR A 4 -16.79 18.73 -24.51
CA THR A 4 -15.43 19.06 -24.93
C THR A 4 -14.75 19.94 -23.88
N CYS A 5 -13.42 19.86 -23.81
CA CYS A 5 -12.64 20.66 -22.88
C CYS A 5 -12.67 22.14 -23.29
N LEU A 6 -12.99 23.02 -22.35
CA LEU A 6 -13.06 24.48 -22.53
C LEU A 6 -11.72 25.13 -22.90
N PHE A 7 -10.60 24.42 -22.69
CA PHE A 7 -9.25 24.93 -22.91
C PHE A 7 -8.61 24.45 -24.23
N CYS A 8 -8.92 23.23 -24.67
CA CYS A 8 -8.26 22.63 -25.84
C CYS A 8 -9.25 22.06 -26.87
N ASN A 9 -10.56 22.18 -26.63
CA ASN A 9 -11.66 21.72 -27.47
C ASN A 9 -11.66 20.22 -27.81
N ARG A 10 -10.82 19.41 -27.14
CA ARG A 10 -10.82 17.95 -27.29
C ARG A 10 -11.99 17.33 -26.53
N PRO A 11 -12.53 16.19 -27.01
CA PRO A 11 -13.59 15.48 -26.29
C PRO A 11 -13.09 15.01 -24.92
N LEU A 12 -13.92 15.21 -23.89
CA LEU A 12 -13.63 14.74 -22.53
C LEU A 12 -13.87 13.23 -22.36
N GLY A 13 -14.53 12.63 -23.36
CA GLY A 13 -15.02 11.26 -23.31
C GLY A 13 -16.36 11.18 -22.56
N THR A 14 -16.88 9.96 -22.45
CA THR A 14 -18.13 9.66 -21.77
C THR A 14 -17.93 8.55 -20.75
N ASN A 15 -18.76 8.51 -19.72
CA ASN A 15 -18.80 7.42 -18.76
C ASN A 15 -20.25 6.96 -18.55
N GLU A 16 -20.43 5.69 -18.21
CA GLU A 16 -21.74 5.10 -17.90
C GLU A 16 -21.90 4.83 -16.40
N VAL A 17 -20.91 5.26 -15.60
CA VAL A 17 -20.85 4.96 -14.17
C VAL A 17 -21.67 5.98 -13.39
N ILE A 18 -21.51 7.27 -13.69
CA ILE A 18 -22.21 8.36 -13.03
C ILE A 18 -23.36 8.78 -13.96
N GLU A 19 -24.54 8.22 -13.73
CA GLU A 19 -25.70 8.38 -14.64
C GLU A 19 -26.14 9.84 -14.79
N THR A 20 -26.04 10.60 -13.71
CA THR A 20 -26.39 12.03 -13.64
C THR A 20 -25.33 12.93 -14.29
N PHE A 21 -24.13 12.40 -14.56
CA PHE A 21 -23.03 13.11 -15.21
C PHE A 21 -22.20 12.19 -16.14
N PRO A 22 -22.73 11.82 -17.33
CA PRO A 22 -22.10 10.87 -18.24
C PRO A 22 -20.92 11.45 -19.05
N VAL A 23 -20.38 12.62 -18.68
CA VAL A 23 -19.26 13.27 -19.36
C VAL A 23 -17.96 13.05 -18.61
N GLY A 24 -16.89 12.81 -19.34
CA GLY A 24 -15.55 12.69 -18.77
C GLY A 24 -15.17 11.27 -18.39
N ARG A 25 -13.89 10.93 -18.57
CA ARG A 25 -13.27 9.68 -18.09
C ARG A 25 -12.41 9.87 -16.83
N ARG A 26 -12.22 11.11 -16.39
CA ARG A 26 -11.60 11.46 -15.12
C ARG A 26 -12.41 12.60 -14.51
N LEU A 27 -13.00 12.36 -13.35
CA LEU A 27 -13.81 13.33 -12.63
C LEU A 27 -13.08 13.72 -11.35
N ALA A 28 -13.13 14.99 -11.00
CA ALA A 28 -12.67 15.46 -9.70
C ALA A 28 -13.82 16.11 -8.95
N PHE A 29 -13.91 15.94 -7.64
CA PHE A 29 -15.01 16.46 -6.84
C PHE A 29 -14.58 16.88 -5.44
N ASP A 30 -15.21 17.93 -4.94
CA ASP A 30 -15.08 18.45 -3.57
C ASP A 30 -16.46 18.46 -2.93
N LEU A 31 -16.65 17.61 -1.91
CA LEU A 31 -17.93 17.44 -1.24
C LEU A 31 -18.29 18.65 -0.38
N GLU A 32 -17.30 19.27 0.28
CA GLU A 32 -17.54 20.41 1.19
C GLU A 32 -17.89 21.67 0.41
N LYS A 33 -17.22 21.88 -0.73
CA LYS A 33 -17.44 23.05 -1.59
C LYS A 33 -18.52 22.83 -2.65
N GLY A 34 -19.05 21.61 -2.80
CA GLY A 34 -20.06 21.28 -3.80
C GLY A 34 -19.56 21.48 -5.23
N ARG A 35 -18.29 21.15 -5.50
CA ARG A 35 -17.66 21.35 -6.81
C ARG A 35 -17.40 20.02 -7.50
N LEU A 36 -17.67 19.98 -8.80
CA LEU A 36 -17.42 18.85 -9.68
C LEU A 36 -16.71 19.36 -10.92
N TRP A 37 -15.66 18.65 -11.33
CA TRP A 37 -14.88 18.95 -12.53
C TRP A 37 -14.75 17.72 -13.42
N ALA A 38 -14.83 17.93 -14.74
CA ALA A 38 -14.33 16.98 -15.72
C ALA A 38 -12.88 17.30 -16.07
N VAL A 39 -11.96 16.39 -15.80
CA VAL A 39 -10.52 16.57 -16.06
C VAL A 39 -10.18 16.06 -17.46
N CYS A 40 -9.62 16.93 -18.29
CA CYS A 40 -9.24 16.56 -19.65
C CYS A 40 -8.00 15.66 -19.64
N ARG A 41 -8.09 14.44 -20.18
CA ARG A 41 -6.92 13.54 -20.30
C ARG A 41 -5.86 13.98 -21.33
N LYS A 42 -6.08 15.06 -22.07
CA LYS A 42 -5.14 15.56 -23.09
C LYS A 42 -4.30 16.74 -22.62
N CYS A 43 -4.92 17.72 -21.97
CA CYS A 43 -4.25 18.92 -21.47
C CYS A 43 -4.29 19.04 -19.94
N GLU A 44 -4.88 18.06 -19.24
CA GLU A 44 -4.94 17.93 -17.78
C GLU A 44 -5.64 19.09 -17.06
N ARG A 45 -6.29 19.98 -17.82
CA ARG A 45 -7.10 21.08 -17.27
C ARG A 45 -8.45 20.57 -16.77
N TRP A 46 -8.88 21.16 -15.67
CA TRP A 46 -10.11 20.84 -14.95
C TRP A 46 -11.21 21.78 -15.43
N ASN A 47 -12.29 21.21 -15.94
CA ASN A 47 -13.42 21.96 -16.48
C ASN A 47 -14.52 21.92 -15.42
N LEU A 48 -14.86 23.09 -14.84
CA LEU A 48 -15.86 23.17 -13.79
C LEU A 48 -17.25 22.88 -14.36
N THR A 49 -17.98 21.93 -13.76
CA THR A 49 -19.34 21.57 -14.16
C THR A 49 -20.33 22.65 -13.72
N PRO A 50 -21.37 23.02 -14.48
CA PRO A 50 -22.41 23.96 -14.05
C PRO A 50 -23.17 23.49 -12.79
N LEU A 51 -23.66 24.43 -11.96
CA LEU A 51 -24.27 24.18 -10.64
C LEU A 51 -25.46 23.20 -10.64
N GLU A 52 -26.30 23.24 -11.68
CA GLU A 52 -27.53 22.45 -11.80
C GLU A 52 -27.26 20.93 -11.86
N GLU A 53 -26.10 20.52 -12.37
CA GLU A 53 -25.73 19.12 -12.64
C GLU A 53 -24.86 18.49 -11.51
N ARG A 54 -24.61 19.21 -10.39
CA ARG A 54 -23.55 18.82 -9.41
C ARG A 54 -23.99 17.87 -8.31
N TRP A 55 -25.13 18.10 -7.66
CA TRP A 55 -25.41 17.50 -6.35
C TRP A 55 -25.49 15.96 -6.38
N GLU A 56 -26.36 15.40 -7.22
CA GLU A 56 -26.51 13.94 -7.34
C GLU A 56 -25.24 13.28 -7.89
N ALA A 57 -24.53 13.95 -8.79
CA ALA A 57 -23.28 13.45 -9.38
C ALA A 57 -22.14 13.42 -8.36
N ILE A 58 -22.03 14.41 -7.48
CA ILE A 58 -21.03 14.45 -6.40
C ILE A 58 -21.31 13.35 -5.37
N GLU A 59 -22.57 13.16 -4.98
CA GLU A 59 -22.93 12.08 -4.04
C GLU A 59 -22.65 10.69 -4.61
N ASP A 60 -22.95 10.46 -5.91
CA ASP A 60 -22.59 9.19 -6.55
C ASP A 60 -21.07 9.04 -6.67
N CYS A 61 -20.34 10.11 -7.02
CA CYS A 61 -18.87 10.08 -7.01
C CYS A 61 -18.31 9.72 -5.63
N GLU A 62 -18.80 10.33 -4.54
CA GLU A 62 -18.37 10.03 -3.17
C GLU A 62 -18.71 8.58 -2.79
N ARG A 63 -19.92 8.10 -3.10
CA ARG A 63 -20.33 6.71 -2.86
C ARG A 63 -19.41 5.73 -3.60
N ARG A 64 -19.20 5.92 -4.90
CA ARG A 64 -18.32 5.07 -5.72
C ARG A 64 -16.86 5.14 -5.27
N PHE A 65 -16.40 6.31 -4.84
CA PHE A 65 -15.05 6.50 -4.31
C PHE A 65 -14.87 5.73 -2.98
N ARG A 66 -15.88 5.70 -2.11
CA ARG A 66 -15.85 4.89 -0.88
C ARG A 66 -15.93 3.40 -1.14
N GLU A 67 -16.78 2.98 -2.08
CA GLU A 67 -16.98 1.58 -2.44
C GLU A 67 -15.78 0.99 -3.19
N THR A 68 -15.09 1.81 -3.99
CA THR A 68 -13.96 1.34 -4.78
C THR A 68 -12.75 1.05 -3.92
N ARG A 69 -12.07 0.03 -4.38
CA ARG A 69 -11.04 -0.73 -3.68
C ARG A 69 -9.64 -0.44 -4.23
N LEU A 70 -9.58 0.32 -5.32
CA LEU A 70 -8.39 0.80 -6.01
C LEU A 70 -8.33 2.33 -5.81
N ARG A 71 -8.12 2.74 -4.56
CA ARG A 71 -8.03 4.16 -4.18
C ARG A 71 -6.81 4.43 -3.33
N MET A 72 -6.34 5.66 -3.37
CA MET A 72 -5.27 6.19 -2.54
C MET A 72 -5.60 7.61 -2.13
N SER A 73 -5.24 8.02 -0.93
CA SER A 73 -5.46 9.38 -0.44
C SER A 73 -4.19 9.96 0.17
N THR A 74 -3.99 11.26 -0.06
CA THR A 74 -3.12 12.15 0.70
C THR A 74 -3.97 12.95 1.69
N ASP A 75 -3.35 13.86 2.42
CA ASP A 75 -4.03 14.78 3.34
C ASP A 75 -5.10 15.68 2.69
N ASN A 76 -5.09 15.84 1.36
CA ASN A 76 -6.02 16.76 0.68
C ASN A 76 -6.66 16.18 -0.59
N ILE A 77 -6.07 15.14 -1.18
CA ILE A 77 -6.53 14.56 -2.45
C ILE A 77 -6.50 13.04 -2.41
N GLY A 78 -7.61 12.43 -2.82
CA GLY A 78 -7.72 11.01 -3.10
C GLY A 78 -7.90 10.71 -4.58
N LEU A 79 -7.21 9.69 -5.09
CA LEU A 79 -7.37 9.18 -6.45
C LEU A 79 -7.90 7.75 -6.39
N ALA A 80 -8.92 7.46 -7.18
CA ALA A 80 -9.46 6.11 -7.33
C ALA A 80 -9.70 5.73 -8.79
N ARG A 81 -9.48 4.45 -9.11
CA ARG A 81 -9.76 3.87 -10.43
C ARG A 81 -10.88 2.84 -10.32
N LEU A 82 -11.98 3.07 -11.03
CA LEU A 82 -13.10 2.13 -11.10
C LEU A 82 -12.81 1.04 -12.13
N ARG A 83 -13.52 -0.09 -12.03
CA ARG A 83 -13.31 -1.26 -12.91
C ARG A 83 -13.65 -0.95 -14.36
N GLU A 84 -14.58 -0.04 -14.56
CA GLU A 84 -15.11 0.46 -15.83
C GLU A 84 -14.15 1.48 -16.49
N GLY A 85 -13.01 1.78 -15.84
CA GLY A 85 -11.98 2.68 -16.36
C GLY A 85 -12.23 4.18 -16.12
N LEU A 86 -13.25 4.52 -15.32
CA LEU A 86 -13.47 5.88 -14.80
C LEU A 86 -12.51 6.14 -13.65
N GLU A 87 -11.89 7.32 -13.65
CA GLU A 87 -11.03 7.78 -12.57
C GLU A 87 -11.73 8.87 -11.77
N LEU A 88 -11.67 8.76 -10.45
CA LEU A 88 -12.28 9.69 -9.51
C LEU A 88 -11.19 10.35 -8.67
N VAL A 89 -11.18 11.67 -8.61
CA VAL A 89 -10.27 12.49 -7.79
C VAL A 89 -11.11 13.18 -6.72
N ARG A 90 -11.07 12.67 -5.50
CA ARG A 90 -11.75 13.28 -4.34
C ARG A 90 -10.87 14.35 -3.73
N ILE A 91 -11.45 15.50 -3.40
CA ILE A 91 -10.77 16.64 -2.74
C ILE A 91 -11.34 16.80 -1.33
N GLY A 92 -10.48 17.18 -0.39
CA GLY A 92 -10.82 17.43 1.01
C GLY A 92 -10.15 16.44 1.96
N GLU A 93 -10.50 16.52 3.24
CA GLU A 93 -9.89 15.69 4.29
C GLU A 93 -9.88 14.21 3.90
N PRO A 94 -8.77 13.48 4.13
CA PRO A 94 -8.67 12.09 3.74
C PRO A 94 -9.74 11.30 4.48
N LEU A 95 -10.43 10.44 3.74
CA LEU A 95 -11.01 9.27 4.38
C LEU A 95 -9.87 8.57 5.12
N ARG A 96 -10.06 8.24 6.41
CA ARG A 96 -9.04 7.55 7.22
C ARG A 96 -8.35 6.49 6.37
N PRO A 97 -7.01 6.30 6.48
CA PRO A 97 -6.30 5.29 5.70
C PRO A 97 -6.95 3.92 5.95
N GLU A 98 -7.88 3.51 5.09
CA GLU A 98 -8.51 2.21 5.19
C GLU A 98 -7.49 1.26 4.62
N PHE A 99 -6.68 0.70 5.52
CA PHE A 99 -5.83 -0.41 5.20
C PHE A 99 -6.68 -1.53 4.58
N ALA A 100 -6.48 -1.81 3.30
CA ALA A 100 -7.31 -2.72 2.53
C ALA A 100 -6.97 -4.18 2.84
N ALA A 101 -7.21 -4.61 4.08
CA ALA A 101 -7.03 -5.96 4.60
C ALA A 101 -7.56 -7.08 3.67
N TRP A 102 -8.71 -6.83 3.01
CA TRP A 102 -9.37 -7.78 2.12
C TRP A 102 -8.65 -7.95 0.76
N ARG A 103 -7.78 -7.02 0.34
CA ARG A 103 -7.00 -7.06 -0.92
C ARG A 103 -5.90 -8.14 -0.89
N TYR A 104 -5.47 -8.50 0.32
CA TYR A 104 -4.37 -9.43 0.59
C TYR A 104 -4.80 -10.87 0.91
N GLY A 105 -6.03 -11.07 1.41
CA GLY A 105 -6.50 -12.37 1.92
C GLY A 105 -6.45 -13.50 0.89
N ASP A 106 -6.89 -13.25 -0.34
CA ASP A 106 -6.89 -14.26 -1.41
C ASP A 106 -5.48 -14.52 -1.97
N GLN A 107 -4.63 -13.49 -1.99
CA GLN A 107 -3.28 -13.59 -2.55
C GLN A 107 -2.37 -14.45 -1.66
N PHE A 108 -2.39 -14.22 -0.34
CA PHE A 108 -1.61 -15.00 0.62
C PHE A 108 -2.14 -16.43 0.78
N GLY A 109 -3.47 -16.63 0.69
CA GLY A 109 -4.07 -17.96 0.65
C GLY A 109 -3.65 -18.79 -0.57
N ARG A 110 -3.52 -18.15 -1.76
CA ARG A 110 -2.98 -18.82 -2.97
C ARG A 110 -1.50 -19.19 -2.83
N ARG A 111 -0.68 -18.30 -2.24
CA ARG A 111 0.74 -18.57 -1.98
C ARG A 111 0.93 -19.76 -1.05
N ARG A 112 0.15 -19.82 0.04
CA ARG A 112 0.14 -20.97 0.97
C ARG A 112 -0.31 -22.26 0.30
N ARG A 113 -1.38 -22.24 -0.51
CA ARG A 113 -1.84 -23.41 -1.27
C ARG A 113 -0.78 -23.95 -2.23
N ARG A 114 -0.07 -23.07 -2.94
CA ARG A 114 1.07 -23.47 -3.80
C ARG A 114 2.22 -24.08 -3.00
N ALA A 115 2.59 -23.48 -1.86
CA ALA A 115 3.62 -24.05 -0.98
C ALA A 115 3.23 -25.44 -0.45
N ILE A 116 1.96 -25.61 -0.05
CA ILE A 116 1.41 -26.92 0.37
C ILE A 116 1.38 -27.91 -0.81
N ALA A 117 0.99 -27.50 -2.01
CA ALA A 117 1.00 -28.36 -3.20
C ALA A 117 2.41 -28.86 -3.54
N TRP A 118 3.43 -28.00 -3.48
CA TRP A 118 4.84 -28.42 -3.57
C TRP A 118 5.25 -29.37 -2.45
N SER A 119 4.65 -29.25 -1.27
CA SER A 119 4.88 -30.18 -0.15
C SER A 119 4.26 -31.55 -0.41
N VAL A 120 3.04 -31.60 -0.97
CA VAL A 120 2.39 -32.85 -1.38
C VAL A 120 3.17 -33.54 -2.51
N ALA A 121 3.68 -32.78 -3.48
CA ALA A 121 4.54 -33.30 -4.54
C ALA A 121 5.89 -33.84 -4.01
N GLY A 122 6.50 -33.17 -3.01
CA GLY A 122 7.73 -33.64 -2.37
C GLY A 122 7.51 -34.84 -1.44
N ILE A 123 6.36 -34.94 -0.77
CA ILE A 123 5.95 -36.14 -0.01
C ILE A 123 5.77 -37.33 -0.96
N ALA A 124 5.16 -37.14 -2.14
CA ALA A 124 5.03 -38.19 -3.14
C ALA A 124 6.41 -38.71 -3.65
N PHE A 125 7.42 -37.84 -3.72
CA PHE A 125 8.80 -38.21 -4.06
C PHE A 125 9.50 -38.96 -2.92
N ALA A 126 9.25 -38.58 -1.66
CA ALA A 126 9.77 -39.30 -0.49
C ALA A 126 9.10 -40.67 -0.28
N SER A 127 7.81 -40.81 -0.63
CA SER A 127 7.10 -42.09 -0.55
C SER A 127 7.53 -43.09 -1.65
N ALA A 128 8.03 -42.62 -2.79
CA ALA A 128 8.61 -43.50 -3.82
C ALA A 128 9.94 -44.14 -3.39
N VAL A 129 10.67 -43.54 -2.44
CA VAL A 129 11.91 -44.10 -1.86
C VAL A 129 11.62 -45.07 -0.71
N ALA A 130 10.39 -45.09 -0.19
CA ALA A 130 10.00 -45.88 0.98
C ALA A 130 9.13 -47.12 0.65
N VAL A 131 9.37 -47.80 -0.48
CA VAL A 131 8.74 -49.10 -0.76
C VAL A 131 9.40 -50.26 0.04
N GLY A 132 10.40 -49.97 0.88
CA GLY A 132 11.21 -51.00 1.54
C GLY A 132 11.07 -51.20 3.06
N GLY A 133 10.17 -50.54 3.81
CA GLY A 133 10.17 -50.78 5.26
C GLY A 133 9.10 -50.09 6.13
N VAL A 134 8.12 -50.92 6.54
CA VAL A 134 7.45 -51.01 7.87
C VAL A 134 6.72 -49.77 8.46
N ALA A 135 5.38 -49.91 8.48
CA ALA A 135 4.47 -49.79 9.63
C ALA A 135 4.98 -49.14 10.94
N ALA A 136 4.90 -47.81 11.06
CA ALA A 136 4.98 -47.14 12.37
C ALA A 136 4.08 -45.89 12.44
N GLY A 137 3.05 -45.97 13.29
CA GLY A 137 2.44 -44.87 14.06
C GLY A 137 2.18 -43.54 13.35
N VAL A 138 0.95 -43.35 12.90
CA VAL A 138 0.41 -42.06 12.45
C VAL A 138 0.28 -41.14 13.69
N GLY A 139 1.30 -40.36 14.00
CA GLY A 139 1.25 -39.40 15.12
C GLY A 139 2.23 -38.24 15.08
N GLY A 140 3.44 -38.40 14.52
CA GLY A 140 4.44 -37.31 14.56
C GLY A 140 5.53 -37.30 13.49
N GLY A 141 5.62 -38.33 12.65
CA GLY A 141 6.78 -38.53 11.75
C GLY A 141 6.85 -37.65 10.49
N PHE A 142 5.78 -36.93 10.12
CA PHE A 142 5.73 -36.21 8.84
C PHE A 142 6.15 -34.73 8.90
N VAL A 143 6.40 -34.16 10.08
CA VAL A 143 6.78 -32.74 10.21
C VAL A 143 8.21 -32.47 9.70
N GLY A 144 9.14 -33.40 9.95
CA GLY A 144 10.55 -33.28 9.55
C GLY A 144 10.75 -33.30 8.01
N PRO A 145 10.23 -34.31 7.29
CA PRO A 145 10.30 -34.34 5.83
C PRO A 145 9.57 -33.14 5.17
N PHE A 146 8.44 -32.72 5.73
CA PHE A 146 7.67 -31.56 5.28
C PHE A 146 8.49 -30.25 5.40
N TYR A 147 9.15 -30.04 6.54
CA TYR A 147 10.03 -28.87 6.74
C TYR A 147 11.21 -28.88 5.75
N ASN A 148 11.86 -30.03 5.54
CA ASN A 148 13.01 -30.14 4.64
C ASN A 148 12.66 -29.91 3.18
N VAL A 149 11.51 -30.38 2.68
CA VAL A 149 11.09 -30.13 1.30
C VAL A 149 10.81 -28.64 1.10
N ILE A 150 10.07 -27.99 2.02
CA ILE A 150 9.72 -26.57 1.91
C ILE A 150 10.94 -25.67 2.08
N ALA A 151 11.85 -26.00 3.02
CA ALA A 151 13.08 -25.26 3.27
C ALA A 151 14.10 -25.38 2.13
N ASN A 152 14.01 -26.40 1.28
CA ASN A 152 14.91 -26.59 0.13
C ASN A 152 14.32 -26.16 -1.22
N ILE A 153 13.11 -25.57 -1.25
CA ILE A 153 12.57 -25.01 -2.49
C ILE A 153 13.48 -23.85 -2.92
N PRO A 154 14.10 -23.89 -4.12
CA PRO A 154 15.05 -22.88 -4.54
C PRO A 154 14.38 -21.51 -4.62
N VAL A 155 14.69 -20.64 -3.66
CA VAL A 155 14.44 -19.21 -3.76
C VAL A 155 15.66 -18.58 -4.37
N ARG A 156 15.50 -17.87 -5.49
CA ARG A 156 16.56 -17.06 -6.11
C ARG A 156 16.01 -15.67 -6.32
N ILE A 157 16.23 -14.79 -5.35
CA ILE A 157 15.90 -13.37 -5.47
C ILE A 157 17.11 -12.69 -6.12
N ARG A 158 16.85 -11.87 -7.14
CA ARG A 158 17.86 -11.05 -7.81
C ARG A 158 17.57 -9.60 -7.49
N ILE A 159 18.46 -8.97 -6.74
CA ILE A 159 18.35 -7.56 -6.37
C ILE A 159 19.25 -6.78 -7.31
N LYS A 160 18.68 -5.85 -8.08
CA LYS A 160 19.47 -4.87 -8.83
C LYS A 160 19.75 -3.67 -7.91
N THR A 161 21.02 -3.37 -7.69
CA THR A 161 21.44 -2.15 -6.98
C THR A 161 21.43 -0.95 -7.92
N GLN A 162 21.47 0.27 -7.38
CA GLN A 162 21.52 1.50 -8.17
C GLN A 162 22.80 1.56 -9.04
N ASP A 163 23.91 1.01 -8.54
CA ASP A 163 25.18 0.89 -9.28
C ASP A 163 25.13 -0.16 -10.42
N GLY A 164 23.99 -0.78 -10.68
CA GLY A 164 23.81 -1.80 -11.73
C GLY A 164 24.26 -3.21 -11.35
N ARG A 165 24.75 -3.45 -10.13
CA ARG A 165 25.12 -4.79 -9.65
C ARG A 165 23.88 -5.66 -9.45
N VAL A 166 24.01 -6.97 -9.68
CA VAL A 166 22.93 -7.94 -9.44
C VAL A 166 23.31 -8.87 -8.30
N LEU A 167 22.71 -8.66 -7.12
CA LEU A 167 22.92 -9.51 -5.95
C LEU A 167 21.99 -10.73 -6.03
N LYS A 168 22.59 -11.92 -6.00
CA LYS A 168 21.85 -13.19 -5.99
C LYS A 168 21.68 -13.66 -4.54
N VAL A 169 20.44 -13.69 -4.07
CA VAL A 169 20.07 -14.13 -2.72
C VAL A 169 19.36 -15.47 -2.82
N ASN A 170 19.95 -16.50 -2.21
CA ASN A 170 19.35 -17.83 -2.10
C ASN A 170 18.52 -17.96 -0.82
N HIS A 171 17.90 -19.12 -0.59
CA HIS A 171 17.08 -19.35 0.61
C HIS A 171 17.85 -19.19 1.94
N ASP A 172 19.04 -19.79 2.09
CA ASP A 172 19.86 -19.65 3.31
C ASP A 172 20.21 -18.18 3.62
N ARG A 173 20.60 -17.44 2.58
CA ARG A 173 20.97 -16.03 2.71
C ARG A 173 19.76 -15.14 2.95
N LEU A 174 18.61 -15.49 2.40
CA LEU A 174 17.34 -14.82 2.67
C LEU A 174 16.94 -14.94 4.15
N GLN A 175 17.13 -16.10 4.76
CA GLN A 175 16.89 -16.26 6.21
C GLN A 175 17.83 -15.39 7.05
N LYS A 176 19.02 -15.10 6.55
CA LYS A 176 20.01 -14.24 7.21
C LYS A 176 19.77 -12.74 6.99
N ALA A 177 18.71 -12.34 6.29
CA ALA A 177 18.32 -10.94 6.17
C ALA A 177 17.90 -10.37 7.54
N ARG A 178 18.28 -9.13 7.80
CA ARG A 178 18.04 -8.47 9.10
C ARG A 178 17.44 -7.09 8.90
N PHE A 179 16.45 -6.77 9.73
CA PHE A 179 16.07 -5.38 10.00
C PHE A 179 16.95 -4.83 11.09
N VAL A 180 17.45 -3.62 10.91
CA VAL A 180 18.29 -2.93 11.90
C VAL A 180 17.75 -1.50 12.02
N ALA A 181 17.40 -1.09 13.25
CA ALA A 181 17.02 0.27 13.55
C ALA A 181 18.26 1.15 13.53
N ASP A 182 18.15 2.35 12.99
CA ASP A 182 19.21 3.35 13.06
C ASP A 182 18.92 4.24 14.27
N PRO A 183 19.66 4.17 15.39
CA PRO A 183 19.33 4.94 16.59
C PRO A 183 19.50 6.46 16.44
N GLY A 184 20.09 6.93 15.32
CA GLY A 184 20.37 8.34 15.06
C GLY A 184 19.49 9.00 13.98
N GLN A 185 18.63 8.25 13.30
CA GLN A 185 17.66 8.76 12.33
C GLN A 185 16.35 8.02 12.56
N GLU A 186 15.18 8.66 12.47
CA GLU A 186 13.89 7.97 12.50
C GLU A 186 13.78 7.01 11.31
N GLY A 187 14.34 5.81 11.43
CA GLY A 187 14.54 4.94 10.29
C GLY A 187 15.14 3.59 10.62
N TRP A 188 15.08 2.73 9.60
CA TRP A 188 15.62 1.39 9.61
C TRP A 188 16.40 1.14 8.33
N HIS A 189 17.30 0.16 8.39
CA HIS A 189 17.98 -0.38 7.23
C HIS A 189 17.85 -1.90 7.19
N ILE A 190 17.94 -2.46 5.99
CA ILE A 190 18.02 -3.91 5.82
C ILE A 190 19.44 -4.30 5.46
N LEU A 191 19.95 -5.28 6.19
CA LEU A 191 21.18 -5.98 5.85
C LEU A 191 20.85 -7.27 5.10
N VAL A 192 21.39 -7.41 3.89
CA VAL A 192 21.18 -8.58 3.03
C VAL A 192 22.49 -9.28 2.76
N LYS A 193 22.55 -10.57 3.07
CA LYS A 193 23.68 -11.41 2.65
C LYS A 193 23.46 -11.93 1.23
N TYR A 194 24.51 -11.99 0.44
CA TYR A 194 24.50 -12.55 -0.91
C TYR A 194 25.78 -13.36 -1.14
N SER A 195 25.95 -13.93 -2.34
CA SER A 195 27.10 -14.81 -2.64
C SER A 195 28.47 -14.13 -2.53
N GLY A 196 28.52 -12.81 -2.72
CA GLY A 196 29.77 -12.03 -2.72
C GLY A 196 30.00 -11.18 -1.47
N GLY A 197 29.13 -11.26 -0.45
CA GLY A 197 29.28 -10.46 0.76
C GLY A 197 27.95 -10.12 1.43
N GLU A 198 27.90 -8.95 2.06
CA GLU A 198 26.70 -8.35 2.63
C GLU A 198 26.54 -6.91 2.12
N GLU A 199 25.30 -6.48 1.95
CA GLU A 199 24.95 -5.14 1.48
C GLU A 199 23.92 -4.55 2.45
N VAL A 200 24.04 -3.24 2.71
CA VAL A 200 23.13 -2.50 3.57
C VAL A 200 22.30 -1.55 2.72
N PHE A 201 20.98 -1.65 2.81
CA PHE A 201 20.03 -0.81 2.10
C PHE A 201 19.32 0.12 3.07
N ARG A 202 19.27 1.42 2.74
CA ARG A 202 18.69 2.49 3.57
C ARG A 202 17.53 3.19 2.84
N GLY A 203 16.66 3.82 3.62
CA GLY A 203 15.58 4.68 3.11
C GLY A 203 14.74 4.00 2.04
N ALA A 204 14.58 4.66 0.88
CA ALA A 204 13.71 4.17 -0.17
C ALA A 204 14.15 2.83 -0.78
N GLU A 205 15.44 2.60 -0.84
CA GLU A 205 16.01 1.34 -1.32
C GLU A 205 15.77 0.19 -0.33
N ALA A 206 15.78 0.49 0.98
CA ALA A 206 15.43 -0.48 2.01
C ALA A 206 13.99 -0.98 1.86
N VAL A 207 13.02 -0.08 1.66
CA VAL A 207 11.61 -0.42 1.38
C VAL A 207 11.50 -1.29 0.12
N ARG A 208 12.17 -0.88 -0.97
CA ARG A 208 12.16 -1.64 -2.23
C ARG A 208 12.70 -3.05 -2.05
N VAL A 209 13.83 -3.19 -1.38
CA VAL A 209 14.48 -4.48 -1.14
C VAL A 209 13.65 -5.34 -0.17
N ALA A 210 13.05 -4.74 0.86
CA ALA A 210 12.12 -5.42 1.76
C ALA A 210 10.97 -6.08 0.99
N GLY A 211 10.39 -5.37 0.01
CA GLY A 211 9.29 -5.86 -0.82
C GLY A 211 9.67 -7.07 -1.68
N LEU A 212 10.97 -7.22 -1.99
CA LEU A 212 11.50 -8.40 -2.70
C LEU A 212 11.79 -9.57 -1.75
N LEU A 213 12.22 -9.30 -0.52
CA LEU A 213 12.66 -10.31 0.45
C LEU A 213 11.50 -10.91 1.25
N LEU A 214 10.59 -10.08 1.76
CA LEU A 214 9.51 -10.48 2.65
C LEU A 214 8.62 -11.58 2.05
N PRO A 215 8.23 -11.56 0.76
CA PRO A 215 7.45 -12.65 0.17
C PRO A 215 8.14 -14.01 0.24
N GLY A 216 9.47 -14.04 0.12
CA GLY A 216 10.27 -15.24 0.22
C GLY A 216 10.40 -15.75 1.66
N VAL A 217 10.50 -14.84 2.64
CA VAL A 217 10.52 -15.17 4.07
C VAL A 217 9.13 -15.63 4.58
N ASN A 218 8.06 -15.08 4.01
CA ASN A 218 6.66 -15.32 4.38
C ASN A 218 5.98 -16.39 3.54
N ARG A 219 6.72 -17.31 2.95
CA ARG A 219 6.19 -18.32 2.01
C ARG A 219 5.01 -19.14 2.57
N MET A 220 4.96 -19.32 3.88
CA MET A 220 3.94 -20.08 4.61
C MET A 220 2.97 -19.20 5.42
N ALA A 221 3.12 -17.87 5.42
CA ALA A 221 2.33 -16.93 6.23
C ALA A 221 1.03 -16.52 5.52
N GLY A 222 0.13 -17.49 5.27
CA GLY A 222 -1.12 -17.24 4.53
C GLY A 222 -2.34 -17.98 5.07
N SER A 223 -2.34 -18.39 6.35
CA SER A 223 -3.57 -18.88 6.98
C SER A 223 -4.50 -17.70 7.28
N LYS A 224 -5.82 -17.94 7.24
CA LYS A 224 -6.82 -16.89 7.53
C LYS A 224 -6.57 -16.18 8.86
N GLN A 225 -6.19 -16.95 9.89
CA GLN A 225 -5.86 -16.42 11.21
C GLN A 225 -4.64 -15.50 11.19
N VAL A 226 -3.53 -15.91 10.55
CA VAL A 226 -2.31 -15.08 10.48
C VAL A 226 -2.56 -13.80 9.68
N VAL A 227 -3.39 -13.87 8.63
CA VAL A 227 -3.81 -12.68 7.87
C VAL A 227 -4.62 -11.73 8.77
N ALA A 228 -5.60 -12.24 9.51
CA ALA A 228 -6.41 -11.43 10.42
C ALA A 228 -5.56 -10.78 11.52
N GLU A 229 -4.65 -11.52 12.15
CA GLU A 229 -3.74 -10.98 13.17
C GLU A 229 -2.78 -9.91 12.58
N ALA A 230 -2.31 -10.10 11.35
CA ALA A 230 -1.47 -9.11 10.67
C ALA A 230 -2.23 -7.81 10.35
N VAL A 231 -3.50 -7.95 9.92
CA VAL A 231 -4.40 -6.82 9.68
C VAL A 231 -4.63 -6.03 10.95
N ASN A 232 -4.96 -6.71 12.06
CA ASN A 232 -5.19 -6.05 13.34
C ASN A 232 -3.96 -5.25 13.80
N GLN A 233 -2.74 -5.78 13.60
CA GLN A 233 -1.52 -5.03 13.94
C GLN A 233 -1.36 -3.73 13.14
N ILE A 234 -1.80 -3.72 11.89
CA ILE A 234 -1.74 -2.52 11.05
C ILE A 234 -2.84 -1.53 11.45
N GLU A 235 -4.06 -2.01 11.69
CA GLU A 235 -5.16 -1.17 12.19
C GLU A 235 -4.83 -0.53 13.55
N GLU A 236 -4.25 -1.30 14.49
CA GLU A 236 -3.78 -0.78 15.78
C GLU A 236 -2.69 0.27 15.64
N SER A 237 -1.86 0.18 14.59
CA SER A 237 -0.84 1.19 14.30
C SER A 237 -1.40 2.45 13.62
N GLY A 238 -2.61 2.39 13.07
CA GLY A 238 -3.28 3.48 12.35
C GLY A 238 -2.75 3.72 10.93
N ASP A 239 -1.46 3.48 10.69
CA ASP A 239 -0.80 3.73 9.40
C ASP A 239 0.31 2.69 9.11
N PRO A 240 0.35 2.07 7.92
CA PRO A 240 1.45 1.24 7.46
C PRO A 240 2.85 1.85 7.62
N GLU A 241 3.04 3.15 7.42
CA GLU A 241 4.33 3.84 7.56
C GLU A 241 4.80 3.85 9.02
N VAL A 242 3.86 4.10 9.94
CA VAL A 242 4.11 4.02 11.40
C VAL A 242 4.46 2.59 11.80
N LEU A 243 3.82 1.58 11.21
CA LEU A 243 4.20 0.19 11.44
C LEU A 243 5.63 -0.11 10.96
N LEU A 244 6.01 0.38 9.77
CA LEU A 244 7.35 0.19 9.19
C LEU A 244 8.45 0.86 10.01
N SER A 245 8.20 2.03 10.61
CA SER A 245 9.20 2.70 11.46
C SER A 245 9.30 2.06 12.85
N ARG A 246 8.18 1.65 13.44
CA ARG A 246 8.10 1.22 14.84
C ARG A 246 8.41 -0.25 15.08
N VAL A 247 7.95 -1.15 14.21
CA VAL A 247 8.07 -2.60 14.42
C VAL A 247 9.52 -3.08 14.38
N PRO A 248 10.37 -2.66 13.42
CA PRO A 248 11.78 -3.05 13.42
C PRO A 248 12.51 -2.69 14.71
N GLY A 249 12.32 -1.47 15.23
CA GLY A 249 12.95 -0.99 16.46
C GLY A 249 12.50 -1.78 17.69
N LYS A 250 11.19 -1.89 17.91
CA LYS A 250 10.64 -2.66 19.05
C LYS A 250 11.07 -4.12 19.00
N PHE A 251 11.04 -4.73 17.81
CA PHE A 251 11.46 -6.12 17.65
C PHE A 251 12.94 -6.31 17.99
N LEU A 252 13.81 -5.38 17.58
CA LEU A 252 15.23 -5.42 17.90
C LEU A 252 15.48 -5.32 19.40
N GLU A 253 14.83 -4.39 20.09
CA GLU A 253 14.94 -4.24 21.54
C GLU A 253 14.53 -5.54 22.27
N GLN A 254 13.41 -6.13 21.86
CA GLN A 254 12.92 -7.39 22.41
C GLN A 254 13.86 -8.57 22.12
N ASP A 255 14.33 -8.70 20.87
CA ASP A 255 15.25 -9.77 20.47
C ASP A 255 16.59 -9.64 21.20
N GLU A 256 17.11 -8.42 21.36
CA GLU A 256 18.31 -8.18 22.16
C GLU A 256 18.13 -8.53 23.63
N ALA A 257 16.99 -8.17 24.24
CA ALA A 257 16.70 -8.52 25.62
C ALA A 257 16.64 -10.04 25.84
N GLU A 258 16.01 -10.78 24.91
CA GLU A 258 15.95 -12.25 24.92
C GLU A 258 17.35 -12.88 24.75
N ILE A 259 18.20 -12.29 23.90
CA ILE A 259 19.58 -12.76 23.72
C ILE A 259 20.43 -12.51 24.96
N ARG A 260 20.26 -11.35 25.63
CA ARG A 260 20.97 -11.01 26.87
C ARG A 260 20.59 -11.91 28.05
N SER A 261 19.33 -12.36 28.12
CA SER A 261 18.85 -13.27 29.16
C SER A 261 19.19 -14.74 28.90
N GLY A 262 19.61 -15.08 27.67
CA GLY A 262 20.02 -16.43 27.28
C GLY A 262 21.44 -16.84 27.71
N SER A 263 21.78 -18.11 27.48
CA SER A 263 23.12 -18.67 27.71
C SER A 263 24.21 -17.90 26.95
N LYS A 264 25.23 -17.39 27.66
CA LYS A 264 26.41 -16.70 27.10
C LYS A 264 27.21 -17.53 26.09
N LEU A 265 27.01 -18.85 26.04
CA LEU A 265 27.75 -19.77 25.17
C LEU A 265 27.36 -19.64 23.69
N PHE A 266 26.17 -19.09 23.39
CA PHE A 266 25.67 -18.88 22.03
C PHE A 266 25.27 -17.41 21.82
N ARG A 267 26.21 -16.56 21.41
CA ARG A 267 25.92 -15.19 20.98
C ARG A 267 25.07 -15.21 19.71
N LYS A 268 23.75 -15.16 19.86
CA LYS A 268 22.82 -14.93 18.74
C LYS A 268 22.93 -13.48 18.28
N THR A 269 22.76 -13.26 16.99
CA THR A 269 22.70 -11.90 16.42
C THR A 269 21.23 -11.44 16.37
N PRO A 270 20.90 -10.22 16.83
CA PRO A 270 19.51 -9.74 16.84
C PRO A 270 19.02 -9.30 15.45
N GLY A 271 17.70 -9.19 15.26
CA GLY A 271 17.10 -8.49 14.13
C GLY A 271 16.84 -9.34 12.89
N PHE A 272 16.98 -10.67 12.98
CA PHE A 272 16.68 -11.54 11.84
C PHE A 272 15.19 -11.55 11.51
N ILE A 273 14.86 -11.27 10.24
CA ILE A 273 13.46 -11.18 9.80
C ILE A 273 12.72 -12.49 10.06
N HIS A 274 13.36 -13.66 9.81
CA HIS A 274 12.70 -14.96 9.98
C HIS A 274 12.31 -15.29 11.43
N ARG A 275 12.92 -14.63 12.43
CA ARG A 275 12.63 -14.81 13.86
C ARG A 275 11.41 -14.01 14.31
N MET A 276 10.98 -13.02 13.54
CA MET A 276 9.76 -12.28 13.83
C MET A 276 8.53 -13.21 13.80
N PRO A 277 7.52 -12.93 14.65
CA PRO A 277 6.23 -13.61 14.59
C PRO A 277 5.67 -13.58 13.16
N ARG A 278 5.02 -14.67 12.74
CA ARG A 278 4.46 -14.77 11.38
C ARG A 278 3.47 -13.64 11.05
N PRO A 279 2.54 -13.25 11.95
CA PRO A 279 1.64 -12.13 11.70
C PRO A 279 2.40 -10.82 11.50
N THR A 280 3.41 -10.54 12.32
CA THR A 280 4.22 -9.33 12.23
C THR A 280 5.03 -9.25 10.94
N ARG A 281 5.62 -10.36 10.48
CA ARG A 281 6.29 -10.36 9.16
C ARG A 281 5.33 -10.14 8.01
N LEU A 282 4.12 -10.70 8.11
CA LEU A 282 3.11 -10.54 7.08
C LEU A 282 2.59 -9.10 7.07
N ALA A 283 2.40 -8.50 8.24
CA ALA A 283 2.04 -7.10 8.39
C ALA A 283 3.10 -6.19 7.75
N LEU A 284 4.39 -6.44 8.02
CA LEU A 284 5.49 -5.74 7.35
C LEU A 284 5.47 -5.92 5.84
N GLU A 285 5.16 -7.12 5.32
CA GLU A 285 5.05 -7.35 3.88
C GLU A 285 3.92 -6.51 3.27
N MET A 286 2.76 -6.48 3.91
CA MET A 286 1.62 -5.69 3.46
C MET A 286 1.95 -4.19 3.52
N ALA A 287 2.55 -3.72 4.62
CA ALA A 287 2.90 -2.32 4.78
C ALA A 287 3.97 -1.85 3.78
N VAL A 288 4.98 -2.69 3.49
CA VAL A 288 5.96 -2.39 2.43
C VAL A 288 5.28 -2.32 1.06
N HIS A 289 4.34 -3.22 0.77
CA HIS A 289 3.66 -3.22 -0.52
C HIS A 289 2.78 -1.99 -0.71
N GLU A 290 2.00 -1.61 0.32
CA GLU A 290 1.23 -0.36 0.34
C GLU A 290 2.16 0.84 0.13
N GLU A 291 3.30 0.92 0.82
CA GLU A 291 4.24 2.03 0.66
C GLU A 291 4.86 2.09 -0.75
N GLN A 292 5.10 0.94 -1.39
CA GLN A 292 5.56 0.89 -2.77
C GLN A 292 4.48 1.31 -3.77
N GLU A 293 3.25 0.83 -3.59
CA GLU A 293 2.10 1.28 -4.39
C GLU A 293 1.89 2.79 -4.22
N ARG A 294 2.02 3.30 -2.99
CA ARG A 294 1.95 4.72 -2.67
C ARG A 294 2.99 5.52 -3.42
N ARG A 295 4.27 5.15 -3.31
CA ARG A 295 5.35 5.87 -4.01
C ARG A 295 5.22 5.85 -5.52
N ALA A 296 4.65 4.78 -6.10
CA ALA A 296 4.38 4.74 -7.53
C ALA A 296 3.28 5.73 -7.96
N MET A 297 2.33 6.03 -7.07
CA MET A 297 1.19 6.92 -7.33
C MET A 297 1.42 8.36 -6.83
N VAL A 298 2.41 8.63 -5.96
CA VAL A 298 2.72 9.98 -5.43
C VAL A 298 3.00 10.98 -6.55
N GLY A 299 3.70 10.59 -7.61
CA GLY A 299 3.97 11.49 -8.75
C GLY A 299 2.68 12.02 -9.40
N GLU A 300 1.70 11.13 -9.62
CA GLU A 300 0.40 11.49 -10.20
C GLU A 300 -0.41 12.38 -9.25
N LEU A 301 -0.31 12.18 -7.94
CA LEU A 301 -1.03 13.00 -6.96
C LEU A 301 -0.48 14.40 -6.79
N VAL A 302 0.85 14.57 -6.84
CA VAL A 302 1.48 15.90 -6.77
C VAL A 302 1.03 16.76 -7.96
N GLU A 303 0.98 16.17 -9.16
CA GLU A 303 0.47 16.83 -10.35
C GLU A 303 -1.01 17.19 -10.22
N LEU A 304 -1.84 16.28 -9.67
CA LEU A 304 -3.24 16.54 -9.39
C LEU A 304 -3.46 17.65 -8.35
N GLU A 305 -2.62 17.73 -7.32
CA GLU A 305 -2.70 18.78 -6.29
C GLU A 305 -2.37 20.16 -6.84
N ALA A 306 -1.32 20.25 -7.66
CA ALA A 306 -1.00 21.49 -8.35
C ALA A 306 -2.14 21.92 -9.31
N ALA A 307 -2.71 20.97 -10.05
CA ALA A 307 -3.82 21.23 -10.97
C ALA A 307 -5.10 21.65 -10.23
N TRP A 308 -5.40 21.02 -9.09
CA TRP A 308 -6.52 21.41 -8.22
C TRP A 308 -6.38 22.86 -7.77
N ARG A 309 -5.24 23.26 -7.21
CA ARG A 309 -5.04 24.65 -6.73
C ARG A 309 -5.28 25.68 -7.83
N ALA A 310 -4.78 25.43 -9.04
CA ALA A 310 -5.00 26.31 -10.19
C ALA A 310 -6.47 26.34 -10.63
N ALA A 311 -7.17 25.21 -10.61
CA ALA A 311 -8.59 25.14 -10.95
C ALA A 311 -9.48 25.84 -9.91
N GLU A 312 -9.11 25.72 -8.64
CA GLU A 312 -9.79 26.33 -7.51
C GLU A 312 -9.70 27.85 -7.54
N GLU A 313 -8.54 28.39 -7.92
CA GLU A 313 -8.32 29.83 -8.14
C GLU A 313 -9.26 30.38 -9.24
N ILE A 314 -9.35 29.68 -10.39
CA ILE A 314 -10.26 30.06 -11.48
C ILE A 314 -11.73 30.00 -11.03
N ALA A 315 -12.11 28.95 -10.31
CA ALA A 315 -13.46 28.81 -9.82
C ALA A 315 -13.82 29.89 -8.78
N GLY A 316 -12.87 30.27 -7.90
CA GLY A 316 -13.06 31.38 -6.96
C GLY A 316 -13.28 32.73 -7.66
N ILE A 317 -12.63 32.98 -8.80
CA ILE A 317 -12.92 34.16 -9.62
C ILE A 317 -14.36 34.12 -10.14
N SER A 318 -14.82 32.97 -10.66
CA SER A 318 -16.19 32.80 -11.18
C SER A 318 -17.27 32.99 -10.12
N ASP A 319 -17.04 32.53 -8.90
CA ASP A 319 -18.01 32.68 -7.80
C ASP A 319 -18.25 34.16 -7.45
N ASN A 320 -17.22 35.00 -7.59
CA ASN A 320 -17.31 36.44 -7.30
C ASN A 320 -17.86 37.27 -8.47
N LEU A 321 -17.92 36.72 -9.69
CA LEU A 321 -18.46 37.46 -10.86
C LEU A 321 -19.97 37.68 -10.81
N LEU A 322 -20.70 36.89 -10.00
CA LEU A 322 -22.16 36.94 -9.90
C LEU A 322 -22.66 37.69 -8.66
N VAL A 323 -21.76 38.15 -7.79
CA VAL A 323 -22.10 38.93 -6.59
C VAL A 323 -21.90 40.42 -6.92
N PRO A 324 -22.97 41.23 -6.96
CA PRO A 324 -22.83 42.67 -7.09
C PRO A 324 -22.00 43.23 -5.93
N LYS A 325 -21.09 44.18 -6.20
CA LYS A 325 -20.24 44.82 -5.17
C LYS A 325 -21.03 45.30 -3.96
N GLU A 326 -22.26 45.76 -4.15
CA GLU A 326 -23.11 46.23 -3.05
C GLU A 326 -23.46 45.12 -2.04
N VAL A 327 -23.58 43.87 -2.48
CA VAL A 327 -23.86 42.71 -1.63
C VAL A 327 -22.59 42.26 -0.90
N GLU A 328 -21.44 42.32 -1.57
CA GLU A 328 -20.14 42.01 -0.98
C GLU A 328 -19.81 43.01 0.15
N ASP A 329 -19.98 44.31 -0.11
CA ASP A 329 -19.80 45.37 0.89
C ASP A 329 -20.82 45.27 2.05
N PHE A 330 -22.02 44.74 1.80
CA PHE A 330 -23.03 44.52 2.82
C PHE A 330 -22.66 43.34 3.74
N LEU A 331 -22.18 42.23 3.16
CA LEU A 331 -21.71 41.06 3.89
C LEU A 331 -20.45 41.36 4.71
N GLU A 332 -19.50 42.13 4.20
CA GLU A 332 -18.33 42.57 4.95
C GLU A 332 -18.70 43.46 6.13
N ARG A 333 -19.64 44.40 5.95
CA ARG A 333 -20.13 45.27 7.02
C ARG A 333 -20.89 44.54 8.12
N HIS A 334 -21.51 43.40 7.80
CA HIS A 334 -22.34 42.62 8.74
C HIS A 334 -21.72 41.28 9.15
N LYS A 335 -20.49 40.97 8.70
CA LYS A 335 -19.68 39.88 9.26
C LYS A 335 -19.43 40.20 10.73
N ARG A 336 -20.19 39.54 11.62
CA ARG A 336 -19.88 39.54 13.05
C ARG A 336 -18.45 39.02 13.22
N PRO A 337 -17.59 39.66 14.04
CA PRO A 337 -16.30 39.09 14.37
C PRO A 337 -16.56 37.75 15.04
N GLY A 338 -16.28 36.66 14.33
CA GLY A 338 -16.43 35.31 14.83
C GLY A 338 -15.48 35.11 16.01
N ARG A 339 -16.02 34.58 17.11
CA ARG A 339 -15.24 33.94 18.18
C ARG A 339 -14.18 33.05 17.56
N THR A 340 -12.93 33.38 17.83
CA THR A 340 -11.78 32.50 17.65
C THR A 340 -12.04 31.19 18.40
N PRO A 341 -11.75 30.00 17.82
CA PRO A 341 -11.51 28.80 18.62
C PRO A 341 -10.30 29.00 19.54
#